data_AF-A0A2E1RQ11-F1
#
_entry.id   AF-A0A2E1RQ11-F1
#
_cell.length_a   1.000
_cell.length_b   1.000
_cell.length_c   1.000
_cell.angle_alpha   90.00
_cell.angle_beta   90.00
_cell.angle_gamma   90.00
#
_symmetry.space_group_name_H-M   'P 1'
#
loop_
_entity.id
_entity.type
_entity.pdbx_description
1 polymer ?
#
loop_
_entity_poly.entity_id
_entity_poly.type
_entity_poly.pdbx_seq_one_letter_code
_entity_poly.pdbx_strand_id
1 'polypeptide(L)'
;MVPFCLGIFLAYTAANCYFPYLSVFLKEKIGVKNNLITIITSIGVAIEILYIYNLSFIRKYITLRGVIAIGLGSMAIRLSLLAMFPSVEMALFIQLFHGLEILSMFVLPIMYLDQVAGEGFRNSIQGAFTILIAVPSRLIGFLLAGEIARTMSSREVIYVSSLLCALGMLIIMFFFKERVRDKNLS
;
A
#
# COMPACT_ATOMS: atom_id res chain seq x y z
N MET A 1 -16.73 1.80 -8.51
CA MET A 1 -15.92 2.97 -8.13
C MET A 1 -15.85 3.14 -6.62
N VAL A 2 -16.99 3.29 -5.92
CA VAL A 2 -16.98 3.51 -4.45
C VAL A 2 -16.18 2.47 -3.65
N PRO A 3 -16.36 1.13 -3.84
CA PRO A 3 -15.55 0.16 -3.10
C PRO A 3 -14.05 0.25 -3.38
N PHE A 4 -13.69 0.59 -4.62
CA PHE A 4 -12.31 0.81 -5.01
C PHE A 4 -11.73 2.03 -4.29
N CYS A 5 -12.42 3.18 -4.33
CA CYS A 5 -11.98 4.38 -3.65
C CYS A 5 -11.84 4.17 -2.14
N LEU A 6 -12.79 3.48 -1.51
CA LEU A 6 -12.77 3.20 -0.07
C LEU A 6 -11.62 2.25 0.30
N GLY A 7 -11.41 1.18 -0.47
CA GLY A 7 -10.31 0.25 -0.24
C GLY A 7 -8.94 0.92 -0.37
N ILE A 8 -8.74 1.73 -1.41
CA ILE A 8 -7.49 2.48 -1.61
C ILE A 8 -7.34 3.59 -0.57
N PHE A 9 -8.43 4.26 -0.16
CA PHE A 9 -8.39 5.24 0.92
C PHE A 9 -7.85 4.65 2.22
N LEU A 10 -8.31 3.46 2.60
CA LEU A 10 -7.83 2.77 3.81
C LEU A 10 -6.36 2.35 3.66
N ALA A 11 -5.97 1.83 2.50
CA ALA A 11 -4.58 1.48 2.21
C ALA A 11 -3.65 2.70 2.27
N TYR A 12 -4.06 3.83 1.70
CA TYR A 12 -3.32 5.08 1.76
C TYR A 12 -3.24 5.61 3.19
N THR A 13 -4.33 5.52 3.96
CA THR A 13 -4.34 5.93 5.37
C THR A 13 -3.35 5.07 6.14
N ALA A 14 -3.36 3.75 5.93
CA ALA A 14 -2.39 2.83 6.51
C ALA A 14 -0.95 3.19 6.15
N ALA A 15 -0.66 3.47 4.88
CA ALA A 15 0.69 3.83 4.42
C ALA A 15 1.18 5.14 5.06
N ASN A 16 0.31 6.15 5.11
CA ASN A 16 0.63 7.41 5.78
C ASN A 16 0.71 7.26 7.31
N CYS A 17 0.08 6.23 7.91
CA CYS A 17 0.32 5.90 9.31
C CYS A 17 1.72 5.29 9.52
N TYR A 18 2.06 4.23 8.79
CA TYR A 18 3.25 3.44 9.10
C TYR A 18 4.55 4.01 8.54
N PHE A 19 4.55 4.66 7.37
CA PHE A 19 5.81 5.12 6.75
C PHE A 19 6.65 6.02 7.66
N PRO A 20 6.08 7.06 8.33
CA PRO A 20 6.86 7.88 9.25
C PRO A 20 7.35 7.10 10.48
N TYR A 21 6.56 6.12 10.93
CA TYR A 21 6.81 5.36 12.14
C TYR A 21 7.63 4.09 11.94
N LEU A 22 7.87 3.66 10.69
CA LEU A 22 8.69 2.49 10.42
C LEU A 22 10.11 2.69 10.95
N SER A 23 10.72 3.85 10.68
CA SER A 23 12.05 4.17 11.18
C SER A 23 12.08 4.29 12.71
N VAL A 24 11.01 4.81 13.31
CA VAL A 24 10.86 4.92 14.76
C VAL A 24 10.79 3.52 15.38
N PHE A 25 9.93 2.64 14.84
CA PHE A 25 9.76 1.26 15.27
C PHE A 25 11.08 0.46 15.17
N LEU A 26 11.80 0.55 14.04
CA LEU A 26 13.07 -0.16 13.86
C LEU A 26 14.13 0.29 14.86
N LYS A 27 14.14 1.56 15.27
CA LYS A 27 15.04 2.05 16.32
C LYS A 27 14.61 1.57 17.70
N GLU A 28 13.35 1.81 18.06
CA GLU A 28 12.86 1.59 19.42
C GLU A 28 12.71 0.11 19.78
N LYS A 29 12.28 -0.72 18.82
CA LYS A 29 11.95 -2.14 19.08
C LYS A 29 13.05 -3.11 18.64
N ILE A 30 13.93 -2.71 17.73
CA ILE A 30 15.00 -3.58 17.19
C ILE A 30 16.40 -3.02 17.50
N GLY A 31 16.54 -1.71 17.79
CA GLY A 31 17.84 -1.10 18.09
C GLY A 31 18.69 -0.81 16.84
N VAL A 32 18.05 -0.68 15.66
CA VAL A 32 18.75 -0.51 14.38
C VAL A 32 19.26 0.93 14.22
N LYS A 33 20.52 1.09 13.80
CA LYS A 33 21.13 2.38 13.48
C LYS A 33 20.56 2.97 12.17
N ASN A 34 20.57 4.30 12.04
CA ASN A 34 20.02 5.01 10.87
C ASN A 34 20.50 4.47 9.51
N ASN A 35 21.79 4.16 9.39
CA ASN A 35 22.39 3.65 8.15
C ASN A 35 21.77 2.31 7.71
N LEU A 36 21.53 1.40 8.65
CA LEU A 36 20.94 0.10 8.36
C LEU A 36 19.44 0.22 8.01
N ILE A 37 18.73 1.18 8.61
CA ILE A 37 17.34 1.50 8.21
C ILE A 37 17.29 1.90 6.74
N THR A 38 18.17 2.82 6.32
CA THR A 38 18.26 3.23 4.91
C THR A 38 18.50 2.03 4.00
N ILE A 39 19.46 1.15 4.34
CA ILE A 39 19.74 -0.07 3.56
C ILE A 39 18.49 -0.96 3.45
N ILE A 40 17.80 -1.25 4.56
CA ILE A 40 16.59 -2.08 4.57
C ILE A 40 15.53 -1.48 3.65
N THR A 41 15.27 -0.17 3.74
CA THR A 41 14.26 0.48 2.90
C THR A 41 14.65 0.52 1.42
N SER A 42 15.95 0.72 1.10
CA SER A 42 16.43 0.74 -0.28
C SER A 42 16.30 -0.62 -0.97
N ILE A 43 16.46 -1.73 -0.24
CA ILE A 43 16.20 -3.07 -0.77
C ILE A 43 14.73 -3.19 -1.21
N GLY A 44 13.80 -2.67 -0.41
CA GLY A 44 12.38 -2.60 -0.78
C GLY A 44 12.16 -1.87 -2.11
N VAL A 45 12.75 -0.68 -2.27
CA VAL A 45 12.66 0.11 -3.51
C VAL A 45 13.29 -0.62 -4.70
N ALA A 46 14.41 -1.31 -4.53
CA ALA A 46 15.01 -2.10 -5.61
C ALA A 46 14.06 -3.24 -6.06
N ILE A 47 13.41 -3.91 -5.11
CA ILE A 47 12.44 -4.97 -5.36
C ILE A 47 11.18 -4.41 -6.03
N GLU A 48 10.72 -3.23 -5.63
CA GLU A 48 9.61 -2.50 -6.26
C GLU A 48 9.79 -2.36 -7.77
N ILE A 49 10.99 -1.94 -8.21
CA ILE A 49 11.31 -1.79 -9.64
C ILE A 49 11.11 -3.11 -10.40
N LEU A 50 11.49 -4.24 -9.80
CA LEU A 50 11.29 -5.56 -10.41
C LEU A 50 9.80 -5.89 -10.56
N TYR A 51 8.97 -5.56 -9.57
CA TYR A 51 7.52 -5.77 -9.64
C TYR A 51 6.86 -4.88 -10.70
N ILE A 52 7.25 -3.60 -10.78
CA ILE A 52 6.75 -2.68 -11.82
C ILE A 52 7.12 -3.18 -13.21
N TYR A 53 8.38 -3.59 -13.42
CA TYR A 53 8.84 -4.14 -14.68
C TYR A 53 8.05 -5.39 -15.10
N ASN A 54 7.74 -6.26 -14.15
CA ASN A 54 7.01 -7.51 -14.39
C ASN A 54 5.47 -7.36 -14.36
N LEU A 55 4.92 -6.16 -14.21
CA LEU A 55 3.49 -5.94 -14.05
C LEU A 55 2.68 -6.54 -15.22
N SER A 56 3.14 -6.33 -16.45
CA SER A 56 2.47 -6.85 -17.66
C SER A 56 2.40 -8.39 -17.64
N PHE A 57 3.43 -9.06 -17.12
CA PHE A 57 3.45 -10.51 -16.98
C PHE A 57 2.47 -10.97 -15.88
N ILE A 58 2.50 -10.34 -14.70
CA ILE A 58 1.57 -10.64 -13.59
C ILE A 58 0.11 -10.49 -14.05
N ARG A 59 -0.19 -9.43 -14.80
CA ARG A 59 -1.53 -9.13 -15.34
C ARG A 59 -2.03 -10.14 -16.38
N LYS A 60 -1.19 -11.03 -16.92
CA LYS A 60 -1.63 -12.15 -17.78
C LYS A 60 -2.35 -13.24 -16.99
N TYR A 61 -2.02 -13.39 -15.71
CA TYR A 61 -2.52 -14.48 -14.86
C TYR A 61 -3.48 -13.99 -13.78
N ILE A 62 -3.38 -12.72 -13.37
CA ILE A 62 -4.15 -12.15 -12.27
C ILE A 62 -4.89 -10.91 -12.74
N THR A 63 -6.18 -10.84 -12.41
CA THR A 63 -7.04 -9.67 -12.69
C THR A 63 -6.55 -8.42 -11.95
N LEU A 64 -6.94 -7.22 -12.39
CA LEU A 64 -6.58 -5.97 -11.68
C LEU A 64 -6.99 -6.06 -10.21
N ARG A 65 -8.23 -6.50 -9.97
CA ARG A 65 -8.75 -6.69 -8.61
C ARG A 65 -7.87 -7.64 -7.80
N GLY A 66 -7.47 -8.75 -8.40
CA GLY A 66 -6.62 -9.74 -7.74
C GLY A 66 -5.26 -9.17 -7.35
N VAL A 67 -4.59 -8.45 -8.27
CA VAL A 67 -3.28 -7.84 -7.97
C VAL A 67 -3.42 -6.78 -6.88
N ILE A 68 -4.44 -5.91 -6.95
CA ILE A 68 -4.69 -4.91 -5.89
C ILE A 68 -4.88 -5.61 -4.54
N ALA A 69 -5.77 -6.60 -4.46
CA ALA A 69 -6.04 -7.33 -3.22
C ALA A 69 -4.78 -8.01 -2.67
N ILE A 70 -3.98 -8.68 -3.53
CA ILE A 70 -2.73 -9.33 -3.12
C ILE A 70 -1.72 -8.30 -2.59
N GLY A 71 -1.57 -7.14 -3.23
CA GLY A 71 -0.64 -6.12 -2.76
C GLY A 71 -1.04 -5.49 -1.43
N LEU A 72 -2.34 -5.22 -1.23
CA LEU A 72 -2.83 -4.75 0.07
C LEU A 72 -2.70 -5.83 1.15
N GLY A 73 -2.99 -7.09 0.81
CA GLY A 73 -2.80 -8.22 1.71
C GLY A 73 -1.33 -8.44 2.09
N SER A 74 -0.43 -8.29 1.11
CA SER A 74 1.01 -8.28 1.33
C SER A 74 1.40 -7.23 2.36
N MET A 75 0.97 -5.97 2.17
CA MET A 75 1.25 -4.90 3.13
C MET A 75 0.75 -5.25 4.55
N ALA A 76 -0.49 -5.73 4.69
CA ALA A 76 -1.02 -6.15 5.98
C ALA A 76 -0.16 -7.25 6.63
N ILE A 77 0.17 -8.31 5.88
CA ILE A 77 1.00 -9.42 6.37
C ILE A 77 2.40 -8.92 6.77
N ARG A 78 3.05 -8.11 5.93
CA ARG A 78 4.38 -7.53 6.19
C ARG A 78 4.41 -6.77 7.52
N LEU A 79 3.43 -5.88 7.72
CA LEU A 79 3.36 -5.06 8.92
C LEU A 79 3.04 -5.90 10.16
N SER A 80 2.12 -6.86 10.07
CA SER A 80 1.83 -7.79 11.16
C SER A 80 3.05 -8.62 11.55
N LEU A 81 3.77 -9.19 10.58
CA LEU A 81 4.96 -9.98 10.83
C LEU A 81 6.08 -9.16 11.47
N LEU A 82 6.32 -7.93 10.98
CA LEU A 82 7.32 -7.04 11.55
C LEU A 82 6.98 -6.63 13.00
N ALA A 83 5.71 -6.33 13.27
CA ALA A 83 5.26 -5.95 14.61
C ALA A 83 5.31 -7.13 15.61
N MET A 84 5.02 -8.35 15.14
CA MET A 84 5.01 -9.58 15.94
C MET A 84 6.41 -10.15 16.19
N PHE A 85 7.28 -10.08 15.19
CA PHE A 85 8.65 -10.58 15.23
C PHE A 85 9.65 -9.46 14.89
N PRO A 86 9.87 -8.51 15.81
CA PRO A 86 10.75 -7.37 15.56
C PRO A 86 12.22 -7.83 15.51
N SER A 87 12.73 -8.11 14.31
CA SER A 87 14.12 -8.45 14.07
C SER A 87 14.63 -7.85 12.76
N VAL A 88 15.95 -7.75 12.60
CA VAL A 88 16.58 -7.25 11.37
C VAL A 88 16.29 -8.19 10.20
N GLU A 89 16.32 -9.50 10.45
CA GLU A 89 16.03 -10.54 9.48
C GLU A 89 14.58 -10.42 8.99
N MET A 90 13.63 -10.20 9.91
CA MET A 90 12.23 -9.98 9.54
C MET A 90 12.07 -8.68 8.74
N ALA A 91 12.73 -7.60 9.16
CA ALA A 91 12.69 -6.31 8.46
C ALA A 91 13.23 -6.39 7.02
N LEU A 92 14.25 -7.23 6.77
CA LEU A 92 14.78 -7.55 5.45
C LEU A 92 13.84 -8.46 4.66
N PHE A 93 13.36 -9.54 5.28
CA PHE A 93 12.49 -10.53 4.65
C PHE A 93 11.21 -9.88 4.10
N ILE A 94 10.57 -9.00 4.87
CA ILE A 94 9.35 -8.34 4.41
C ILE A 94 9.57 -7.45 3.18
N GLN A 95 10.80 -7.04 2.85
CA GLN A 95 11.06 -6.21 1.66
C GLN A 95 10.78 -6.94 0.35
N LEU A 96 10.88 -8.28 0.34
CA LEU A 96 10.52 -9.13 -0.81
C LEU A 96 9.10 -8.91 -1.33
N PHE A 97 8.23 -8.39 -0.46
CA PHE A 97 6.82 -8.18 -0.76
C PHE A 97 6.45 -6.69 -0.90
N HIS A 98 7.43 -5.78 -0.77
CA HIS A 98 7.20 -4.33 -0.81
C HIS A 98 6.64 -3.86 -2.15
N GLY A 99 7.21 -4.35 -3.26
CA GLY A 99 6.76 -3.91 -4.59
C GLY A 99 5.31 -4.24 -4.91
N LEU A 100 4.74 -5.28 -4.31
CA LEU A 100 3.32 -5.60 -4.46
C LEU A 100 2.42 -4.52 -3.86
N GLU A 101 2.79 -3.96 -2.71
CA GLU A 101 2.07 -2.84 -2.09
C GLU A 101 2.13 -1.62 -3.00
N ILE A 102 3.32 -1.27 -3.48
CA ILE A 102 3.52 -0.07 -4.31
C ILE A 102 2.77 -0.18 -5.63
N LEU A 103 2.82 -1.35 -6.29
CA LEU A 103 2.01 -1.63 -7.47
C LEU A 103 0.52 -1.37 -7.21
N SER A 104 0.00 -1.92 -6.13
CA SER A 104 -1.43 -1.91 -5.81
C SER A 104 -1.94 -0.55 -5.34
N MET A 105 -1.07 0.27 -4.76
CA MET A 105 -1.41 1.59 -4.25
C MET A 105 -1.16 2.70 -5.28
N PHE A 106 -0.04 2.69 -5.99
CA PHE A 106 0.40 3.87 -6.75
C PHE A 106 0.32 3.67 -8.27
N VAL A 107 0.45 2.43 -8.75
CA VAL A 107 0.45 2.15 -10.20
C VAL A 107 -0.94 1.75 -10.68
N LEU A 108 -1.49 0.70 -10.09
CA LEU A 108 -2.77 0.12 -10.52
C LEU A 108 -3.96 1.06 -10.35
N PRO A 109 -4.05 1.90 -9.29
CA PRO A 109 -5.15 2.84 -9.17
C PRO A 109 -5.18 3.85 -10.30
N ILE A 110 -4.03 4.38 -10.72
CA ILE A 110 -3.94 5.31 -11.84
C ILE A 110 -4.34 4.64 -13.15
N MET A 111 -3.82 3.43 -13.41
CA MET A 111 -4.20 2.65 -14.60
C MET A 111 -5.71 2.38 -14.67
N TYR A 112 -6.33 2.04 -13.53
CA TYR A 112 -7.76 1.80 -13.45
C TYR A 112 -8.56 3.09 -13.71
N LEU A 113 -8.15 4.21 -13.10
CA LEU A 113 -8.79 5.51 -13.32
C LEU A 113 -8.68 5.95 -14.78
N ASP A 114 -7.56 5.69 -15.44
CA ASP A 114 -7.39 5.97 -16.87
C ASP A 114 -8.26 5.10 -17.77
N GLN A 115 -8.46 3.84 -17.38
CA GLN A 115 -9.31 2.90 -18.13
C GLN A 115 -10.80 3.28 -18.06
N VAL A 116 -11.24 3.74 -16.88
CA VAL A 116 -12.62 4.17 -16.66
C VAL A 116 -12.86 5.61 -17.11
N ALA A 117 -11.82 6.45 -17.19
CA ALA A 117 -11.91 7.74 -17.84
C ALA A 117 -12.08 7.59 -19.35
N GLY A 118 -13.00 8.37 -19.91
CA GLY A 118 -13.06 8.58 -21.36
C GLY A 118 -11.80 9.30 -21.87
N GLU A 119 -11.59 9.26 -23.18
CA GLU A 119 -10.56 10.10 -23.81
C GLU A 119 -10.80 11.56 -23.44
N GLY A 120 -9.73 12.27 -23.05
CA GLY A 120 -9.80 13.66 -22.59
C GLY A 120 -10.05 13.88 -21.10
N PHE A 121 -10.48 12.87 -20.32
CA PHE A 121 -10.83 13.04 -18.90
C PHE A 121 -9.85 12.42 -17.89
N ARG A 122 -8.74 11.83 -18.37
CA ARG A 122 -7.73 11.14 -17.53
C ARG A 122 -7.16 12.05 -16.44
N ASN A 123 -6.70 13.23 -16.82
CA ASN A 123 -6.12 14.19 -15.87
C ASN A 123 -7.16 14.64 -14.82
N SER A 124 -8.40 14.88 -15.25
CA SER A 124 -9.47 15.31 -14.36
C SER A 124 -9.83 14.24 -13.33
N ILE A 125 -9.94 12.96 -13.73
CA ILE A 125 -10.27 11.89 -12.79
C ILE A 125 -9.14 11.62 -11.80
N GLN A 126 -7.87 11.70 -12.24
CA GLN A 126 -6.72 11.53 -11.36
C GLN A 126 -6.58 12.71 -10.38
N GLY A 127 -6.85 13.93 -10.85
CA GLY A 127 -6.90 15.12 -10.00
C GLY A 127 -8.00 15.01 -8.93
N ALA A 128 -9.22 14.61 -9.34
CA ALA A 128 -10.32 14.36 -8.41
C ALA A 128 -9.99 13.25 -7.40
N PHE A 129 -9.40 12.14 -7.86
CA PHE A 129 -8.95 11.06 -6.98
C PHE A 129 -7.89 11.55 -5.98
N THR A 130 -6.94 12.37 -6.43
CA THR A 130 -5.91 12.94 -5.56
C THR A 130 -6.53 13.80 -4.45
N ILE A 131 -7.42 14.73 -4.80
CA ILE A 131 -8.05 15.65 -3.85
C ILE A 131 -9.01 14.94 -2.90
N LEU A 132 -9.80 13.99 -3.40
CA LEU A 132 -10.86 13.35 -2.63
C LEU A 132 -10.38 12.13 -1.84
N ILE A 133 -9.34 11.43 -2.32
CA ILE A 133 -8.88 10.17 -1.75
C ILE A 133 -7.47 10.30 -1.19
N ALA A 134 -6.51 10.77 -2.00
CA ALA A 134 -5.10 10.72 -1.62
C ALA A 134 -4.72 11.73 -0.54
N VAL A 135 -5.15 12.98 -0.68
CA VAL A 135 -4.84 14.05 0.28
C VAL A 135 -5.53 13.82 1.64
N PRO A 136 -6.83 13.47 1.71
CA PRO A 136 -7.49 13.28 2.99
C PRO A 136 -6.97 12.04 3.74
N SER A 137 -6.67 10.94 3.04
CA SER A 137 -6.07 9.76 3.67
C SER A 137 -4.70 10.05 4.27
N ARG A 138 -3.91 10.94 3.66
CA ARG A 138 -2.64 11.41 4.25
C ARG A 138 -2.84 12.14 5.56
N LEU A 139 -3.76 13.11 5.59
CA LEU A 139 -4.06 13.88 6.80
C LEU A 139 -4.52 12.95 7.93
N ILE A 140 -5.48 12.08 7.64
CA ILE A 140 -6.03 11.14 8.62
C ILE A 140 -4.94 10.16 9.08
N GLY A 141 -4.12 9.65 8.16
CA GLY A 141 -3.04 8.72 8.47
C GLY A 141 -2.01 9.32 9.45
N PHE A 142 -1.56 10.54 9.20
CA PHE A 142 -0.61 11.21 10.11
C PHE A 142 -1.22 11.53 11.48
N LEU A 143 -2.46 12.04 11.52
CA LEU A 143 -3.14 12.33 12.79
C LEU A 143 -3.36 11.05 13.61
N LEU A 144 -3.83 9.99 12.97
CA LEU A 144 -4.07 8.70 13.61
C LEU A 144 -2.76 8.10 14.15
N ALA A 145 -1.69 8.10 13.35
CA ALA A 145 -0.40 7.57 13.79
C ALA A 145 0.22 8.40 14.92
N GLY A 146 0.13 9.72 14.85
CA GLY A 146 0.56 10.61 15.92
C GLY A 146 -0.14 10.33 17.24
N GLU A 147 -1.47 10.18 17.21
CA GLU A 147 -2.26 9.93 18.41
C GLU A 147 -2.00 8.54 19.01
N ILE A 148 -1.89 7.50 18.17
CA ILE A 148 -1.57 6.14 18.63
C ILE A 148 -0.16 6.11 19.23
N ALA A 149 0.83 6.71 18.56
CA ALA A 149 2.20 6.72 19.08
C ALA A 149 2.31 7.49 20.41
N ARG A 150 1.54 8.57 20.56
CA ARG A 150 1.50 9.38 21.79
C ARG A 150 0.88 8.64 22.97
N THR A 151 -0.16 7.85 22.73
CA THR A 151 -0.96 7.19 23.79
C THR A 151 -0.56 5.74 24.03
N MET A 152 0.05 5.09 23.05
CA MET A 152 0.44 3.68 23.07
C MET A 152 1.93 3.54 22.71
N SER A 153 2.28 2.97 21.55
CA SER A 153 3.66 2.94 21.06
C SER A 153 3.75 2.85 19.54
N SER A 154 4.97 2.96 19.02
CA SER A 154 5.27 2.76 17.60
C SER A 154 4.84 1.38 17.08
N ARG A 155 4.80 0.34 17.93
CA ARG A 155 4.32 -1.00 17.54
C ARG A 155 2.84 -0.99 17.19
N GLU A 156 2.02 -0.31 17.98
CA GLU A 156 0.58 -0.22 17.77
C GLU A 156 0.24 0.57 16.50
N VAL A 157 1.07 1.56 16.13
CA VAL A 157 0.94 2.24 14.83
C VAL A 157 1.09 1.23 13.68
N ILE A 158 2.08 0.32 13.76
CA ILE A 158 2.28 -0.71 12.73
C ILE A 158 1.09 -1.69 12.69
N TYR A 159 0.57 -2.13 13.84
CA TYR A 159 -0.60 -3.01 13.89
C TYR A 159 -1.88 -2.36 13.36
N VAL A 160 -2.16 -1.11 13.73
CA VAL A 160 -3.32 -0.38 13.22
C VAL A 160 -3.21 -0.18 11.71
N SER A 161 -2.01 0.14 11.22
CA SER A 161 -1.76 0.24 9.77
C SER A 161 -1.99 -1.10 9.06
N SER A 162 -1.54 -2.20 9.66
CA SER A 162 -1.83 -3.55 9.15
C SER A 162 -3.34 -3.81 9.06
N LEU A 163 -4.09 -3.51 10.14
CA LEU A 163 -5.54 -3.70 10.18
C LEU A 163 -6.27 -2.85 9.14
N LEU A 164 -5.92 -1.56 9.02
CA LEU A 164 -6.50 -0.68 8.01
C LEU A 164 -6.27 -1.21 6.59
N CYS A 165 -5.05 -1.69 6.31
CA CYS A 165 -4.75 -2.26 5.01
C CYS A 165 -5.47 -3.60 4.78
N ALA A 166 -5.59 -4.45 5.80
CA ALA A 166 -6.37 -5.68 5.73
C ALA A 166 -7.85 -5.38 5.43
N LEU A 167 -8.45 -4.39 6.10
CA LEU A 167 -9.81 -3.94 5.80
C LEU A 167 -9.93 -3.42 4.36
N GLY A 168 -8.96 -2.62 3.89
CA GLY A 168 -8.89 -2.18 2.49
C GLY A 168 -8.85 -3.35 1.51
N MET A 169 -8.01 -4.36 1.79
CA MET A 169 -7.89 -5.58 1.01
C MET A 169 -9.22 -6.36 0.97
N LEU A 170 -9.90 -6.55 2.09
CA LEU A 170 -11.20 -7.23 2.14
C LEU A 170 -12.26 -6.47 1.34
N ILE A 171 -12.27 -5.13 1.41
CA ILE A 171 -13.20 -4.29 0.64
C ILE A 171 -12.97 -4.49 -0.86
N ILE A 172 -11.71 -4.45 -1.31
CA ILE A 172 -11.35 -4.69 -2.71
C ILE A 172 -11.72 -6.12 -3.12
N MET A 173 -11.38 -7.11 -2.33
CA MET A 173 -11.59 -8.51 -2.68
C MET A 173 -13.07 -8.86 -2.86
N PHE A 174 -13.93 -8.38 -1.96
CA PHE A 174 -15.35 -8.76 -1.94
C PHE A 174 -16.27 -7.80 -2.69
N PHE A 175 -15.99 -6.49 -2.71
CA PHE A 175 -16.93 -5.49 -3.20
C PHE A 175 -16.47 -4.76 -4.47
N PHE A 176 -15.16 -4.74 -4.76
CA PHE A 176 -14.70 -4.18 -6.03
C PHE A 176 -15.01 -5.16 -7.16
N LYS A 177 -15.74 -4.68 -8.16
CA LYS A 177 -15.96 -5.37 -9.44
C LYS A 177 -15.22 -4.58 -10.51
N GLU A 178 -14.20 -5.20 -11.09
CA GLU A 178 -13.48 -4.65 -12.22
C GLU A 178 -14.44 -4.54 -13.41
N ARG A 179 -14.66 -3.33 -13.92
CA ARG A 179 -15.35 -3.14 -15.20
C ARG A 179 -14.32 -3.37 -16.29
N VAL A 180 -14.32 -4.56 -16.86
CA VAL A 180 -13.57 -4.85 -18.08
C VAL A 180 -14.18 -3.97 -19.18
N ARG A 181 -13.40 -3.02 -19.70
CA ARG A 181 -13.71 -2.45 -21.01
C ARG A 181 -13.15 -3.46 -22.00
N ASP A 182 -14.01 -4.28 -22.60
CA ASP A 182 -13.63 -5.14 -23.72
C ASP A 182 -12.98 -4.25 -24.79
N LYS A 183 -11.66 -4.32 -24.85
CA LYS A 183 -10.86 -3.96 -26.00
C LYS A 183 -9.80 -5.04 -26.06
N ASN A 184 -10.11 -6.08 -26.80
CA ASN A 184 -9.20 -7.01 -27.46
C ASN A 184 -7.80 -7.07 -26.84
N LEU A 185 -7.55 -8.11 -26.05
CA LEU A 185 -6.21 -8.66 -25.94
C LEU A 185 -5.80 -9.15 -27.33
N SER A 186 -5.13 -8.28 -28.08
CA SER A 186 -4.31 -8.62 -29.26
C SER A 186 -2.93 -8.02 -29.06
#